data_AF-A0A382VZF7-F1
#
_entry.id   AF-A0A382VZF7-F1
#
_cell.length_a   1.000
_cell.length_b   1.000
_cell.length_c   1.000
_cell.angle_alpha   90.00
_cell.angle_beta   90.00
_cell.angle_gamma   90.00
#
_symmetry.space_group_name_H-M   'P 1'
#
loop_
_entity.id
_entity.type
_entity.pdbx_description
1 polymer ?
#
loop_
_entity_poly.entity_id
_entity_poly.type
_entity_poly.pdbx_seq_one_letter_code
_entity_poly.pdbx_strand_id
1 'polypeptide(L)'
;MSNEEEKIAKFKIKPQSPCKRWKTKKLGKNEYWTPNSLLSNETPSSPFFCDMFPKHIERMRENKRREKTIGETIETYKDVIELLGNKPIGDYTNIDGRYYRNSLLKTPKNRKRVKRYRDKNIHELMSLDFPPSDKMSFENQSKLISRMTSCWNFFVDEYPEYVSENVFKSSKDD
;
A
#
# COMPACT_ATOMS: atom_id res chain seq x y z
N MET A 1 4.52 60.81 -8.68
CA MET A 1 4.12 59.46 -8.25
C MET A 1 4.52 58.52 -9.37
N SER A 2 5.45 57.63 -9.08
CA SER A 2 6.26 56.88 -10.04
C SER A 2 5.45 55.78 -10.74
N ASN A 3 5.52 55.76 -12.07
CA ASN A 3 5.15 54.60 -12.89
C ASN A 3 6.32 53.61 -12.86
N GLU A 4 6.06 52.37 -12.48
CA GLU A 4 7.03 51.28 -12.52
C GLU A 4 6.52 50.24 -13.52
N GLU A 5 6.91 50.40 -14.79
CA GLU A 5 6.70 49.39 -15.83
C GLU A 5 7.73 48.26 -15.68
N GLU A 6 7.22 47.05 -15.58
CA GLU A 6 7.98 45.80 -15.47
C GLU A 6 8.94 45.60 -16.66
N LYS A 7 10.24 45.46 -16.36
CA LYS A 7 11.26 45.06 -17.34
C LYS A 7 11.31 43.54 -17.46
N ILE A 8 10.63 42.99 -18.47
CA ILE A 8 10.77 41.57 -18.82
C ILE A 8 12.08 41.37 -19.59
N ALA A 9 13.06 40.71 -18.96
CA ALA A 9 14.34 40.36 -19.56
C ALA A 9 14.17 39.23 -20.59
N LYS A 10 14.34 39.54 -21.88
CA LYS A 10 14.30 38.58 -22.98
C LYS A 10 15.55 37.69 -22.96
N PHE A 11 15.43 36.47 -22.44
CA PHE A 11 16.46 35.44 -22.57
C PHE A 11 16.57 34.97 -24.03
N LYS A 12 17.69 35.29 -24.68
CA LYS A 12 18.04 34.76 -26.02
C LYS A 12 18.55 33.33 -25.89
N ILE A 13 17.72 32.37 -26.28
CA ILE A 13 18.13 30.97 -26.44
C ILE A 13 19.06 30.89 -27.65
N LYS A 14 20.32 30.47 -27.44
CA LYS A 14 21.27 30.20 -28.53
C LYS A 14 20.84 28.90 -29.25
N PRO A 15 20.83 28.86 -30.59
CA PRO A 15 20.53 27.63 -31.30
C PRO A 15 21.62 26.59 -31.03
N GLN A 16 21.21 25.36 -30.75
CA GLN A 16 22.13 24.23 -30.64
C GLN A 16 22.81 23.97 -31.99
N SER A 17 24.09 23.57 -31.94
CA SER A 17 24.90 23.30 -33.12
C SER A 17 24.27 22.23 -34.03
N PRO A 18 24.48 22.28 -35.36
CA PRO A 18 23.94 21.26 -36.25
C PRO A 18 24.56 19.90 -35.92
N CYS A 19 23.72 18.92 -35.58
CA CYS A 19 24.12 17.54 -35.38
C CYS A 19 24.91 17.04 -36.60
N LYS A 20 26.12 16.53 -36.37
CA LYS A 20 26.94 15.94 -37.43
C LYS A 20 26.17 14.81 -38.10
N ARG A 21 25.84 14.99 -39.38
CA ARG A 21 25.22 14.00 -40.26
C ARG A 21 26.09 12.75 -40.30
N TRP A 22 25.67 11.70 -39.59
CA TRP A 22 26.31 10.40 -39.66
C TRP A 22 26.14 9.83 -41.07
N LYS A 23 27.26 9.46 -41.70
CA LYS A 23 27.25 8.75 -42.98
C LYS A 23 26.63 7.37 -42.74
N THR A 24 25.47 7.13 -43.33
CA THR A 24 24.84 5.81 -43.35
C THR A 24 25.70 4.86 -44.17
N LYS A 25 26.28 3.84 -43.53
CA LYS A 25 26.71 2.62 -44.22
C LYS A 25 25.44 1.84 -44.60
N LYS A 26 25.27 1.48 -45.87
CA LYS A 26 24.21 0.54 -46.28
C LYS A 26 24.59 -0.85 -45.77
N LEU A 27 23.96 -1.30 -44.69
CA LEU A 27 23.97 -2.71 -44.30
C LEU A 27 22.89 -3.45 -45.10
N GLY A 28 23.22 -4.66 -45.55
CA GLY A 28 22.34 -5.51 -46.34
C GLY A 28 21.18 -6.06 -45.51
N LYS A 29 19.99 -5.96 -46.09
CA LYS A 29 19.12 -7.11 -46.26
C LYS A 29 18.20 -7.47 -45.10
N ASN A 30 18.67 -7.98 -43.95
CA ASN A 30 17.78 -8.82 -43.12
C ASN A 30 18.34 -9.28 -41.75
N GLU A 31 19.16 -8.48 -41.07
CA GLU A 31 19.49 -8.76 -39.66
C GLU A 31 19.24 -7.52 -38.83
N TYR A 32 18.04 -7.43 -38.24
CA TYR A 32 17.82 -6.54 -37.12
C TYR A 32 18.62 -7.10 -35.94
N TRP A 33 19.55 -6.32 -35.39
CA TRP A 33 20.08 -6.59 -34.07
C TRP A 33 18.95 -6.37 -33.07
N THR A 34 18.21 -7.43 -32.76
CA THR A 34 17.36 -7.48 -31.56
C THR A 34 18.30 -7.64 -30.38
N PRO A 35 18.39 -6.66 -29.45
CA PRO A 35 18.96 -6.95 -28.15
C PRO A 35 18.10 -8.06 -27.57
N ASN A 36 18.72 -9.18 -27.19
CA ASN A 36 18.06 -10.27 -26.47
C ASN A 36 17.19 -9.67 -25.34
N SER A 37 15.88 -9.65 -25.56
CA SER A 37 14.86 -9.30 -24.57
C SER A 37 14.68 -10.48 -23.62
N LEU A 38 15.76 -10.90 -22.96
CA LEU A 38 15.77 -11.92 -21.93
C LEU A 38 16.80 -11.52 -20.87
N LEU A 39 16.67 -10.29 -20.37
CA LEU A 39 16.89 -10.09 -18.94
C LEU A 39 15.51 -10.25 -18.34
N SER A 40 15.15 -11.50 -18.04
CA SER A 40 14.17 -11.79 -17.01
C SER A 40 14.76 -11.21 -15.73
N ASN A 41 14.49 -9.92 -15.53
CA ASN A 41 14.58 -9.27 -14.23
C ASN A 41 13.58 -10.06 -13.40
N GLU A 42 14.03 -11.11 -12.72
CA GLU A 42 13.30 -11.65 -11.61
C GLU A 42 13.29 -10.52 -10.59
N THR A 43 12.26 -9.67 -10.68
CA THR A 43 11.93 -8.76 -9.59
C THR A 43 11.90 -9.65 -8.35
N PRO A 44 12.66 -9.31 -7.30
CA PRO A 44 12.65 -10.14 -6.10
C PRO A 44 11.19 -10.33 -5.71
N SER A 45 10.73 -11.59 -5.71
CA SER A 45 9.34 -11.90 -5.41
C SER A 45 9.03 -11.29 -4.06
N SER A 46 8.12 -10.32 -4.03
CA SER A 46 7.81 -9.62 -2.79
C SER A 46 7.33 -10.62 -1.74
N PRO A 47 7.83 -10.53 -0.50
CA PRO A 47 7.48 -11.49 0.54
C PRO A 47 6.00 -11.38 0.92
N PHE A 48 5.41 -12.50 1.34
CA PHE A 48 4.03 -12.53 1.80
C PHE A 48 3.82 -11.71 3.07
N PHE A 49 2.67 -11.06 3.19
CA PHE A 49 2.34 -10.33 4.42
C PHE A 49 2.39 -11.23 5.66
N CYS A 50 1.99 -12.51 5.54
CA CYS A 50 2.04 -13.48 6.64
C CYS A 50 3.45 -13.71 7.21
N ASP A 51 4.46 -13.62 6.36
CA ASP A 51 5.86 -13.85 6.73
C ASP A 51 6.53 -12.57 7.25
N MET A 52 5.96 -11.41 6.90
CA MET A 52 6.54 -10.10 7.20
C MET A 52 5.96 -9.46 8.47
N PHE A 53 4.67 -9.65 8.78
CA PHE A 53 4.09 -9.08 10.00
C PHE A 53 4.76 -9.58 11.30
N PRO A 54 5.29 -10.83 11.41
CA PRO A 54 6.00 -11.26 12.61
C PRO A 54 7.20 -10.37 12.95
N LYS A 55 7.93 -9.87 11.94
CA LYS A 55 9.04 -8.92 12.13
C LYS A 55 8.58 -7.61 12.77
N HIS A 56 7.39 -7.14 12.41
CA HIS A 56 6.78 -5.98 13.07
C HIS A 56 6.44 -6.26 14.54
N ILE A 57 5.97 -7.48 14.85
CA ILE A 57 5.68 -7.90 16.22
C ILE A 57 6.95 -7.99 17.06
N GLU A 58 8.05 -8.50 16.51
CA GLU A 58 9.36 -8.51 17.15
C GLU A 58 9.81 -7.10 17.52
N ARG A 59 9.73 -6.15 16.57
CA ARG A 59 9.98 -4.73 16.84
C ARG A 59 9.07 -4.17 17.95
N MET A 60 7.80 -4.57 18.02
CA MET A 60 6.90 -4.16 19.10
C MET A 60 7.34 -4.73 20.47
N ARG A 61 7.87 -5.95 20.49
CA ARG A 61 8.41 -6.60 21.70
C ARG A 61 9.68 -5.92 22.19
N GLU A 62 10.59 -5.57 21.27
CA GLU A 62 11.80 -4.80 21.57
C GLU A 62 11.47 -3.43 22.17
N ASN A 63 10.43 -2.78 21.65
CA ASN A 63 9.89 -1.54 22.19
C ASN A 63 9.12 -1.71 23.52
N LYS A 64 9.23 -2.87 24.17
CA LYS A 64 8.61 -3.22 25.47
C LYS A 64 7.11 -2.92 25.51
N ARG A 65 6.40 -3.15 24.40
CA ARG A 65 4.93 -3.03 24.38
C ARG A 65 4.31 -4.12 25.24
N ARG A 66 3.12 -3.83 25.79
CA ARG A 66 2.34 -4.79 26.58
C ARG A 66 1.96 -6.00 25.73
N GLU A 67 2.16 -7.21 26.24
CA GLU A 67 1.85 -8.46 25.52
C GLU A 67 0.37 -8.53 25.08
N LYS A 68 -0.55 -7.98 25.89
CA LYS A 68 -1.96 -7.89 25.51
C LYS A 68 -2.18 -7.09 24.21
N THR A 69 -1.48 -5.96 24.06
CA THR A 69 -1.57 -5.14 22.84
C THR A 69 -0.97 -5.86 21.64
N ILE A 70 0.10 -6.64 21.86
CA ILE A 70 0.70 -7.48 20.82
C ILE A 70 -0.28 -8.56 20.37
N GLY A 71 -0.92 -9.27 21.30
CA GLY A 71 -1.94 -10.28 20.98
C GLY A 71 -3.12 -9.72 20.18
N GLU A 72 -3.66 -8.55 20.57
CA GLU A 72 -4.71 -7.87 19.80
C GLU A 72 -4.24 -7.47 18.38
N THR A 73 -2.96 -7.12 18.24
CA THR A 73 -2.38 -6.72 16.94
C THR A 73 -2.20 -7.92 16.03
N ILE A 74 -1.75 -9.07 16.56
CA ILE A 74 -1.68 -10.34 15.83
C ILE A 74 -3.06 -10.77 15.34
N GLU A 75 -4.09 -10.67 16.19
CA GLU A 75 -5.46 -10.99 15.76
C GLU A 75 -5.93 -10.08 14.63
N THR A 76 -5.61 -8.79 14.70
CA THR A 76 -5.93 -7.82 13.64
C THR A 76 -5.29 -8.23 12.31
N TYR A 77 -4.02 -8.65 12.30
CA TYR A 77 -3.35 -9.07 11.07
C TYR A 77 -3.95 -10.35 10.47
N LYS A 78 -4.32 -11.31 11.33
CA LYS A 78 -5.02 -12.53 10.88
C LYS A 78 -6.36 -12.20 10.22
N ASP A 79 -7.12 -11.28 10.82
CA ASP A 79 -8.40 -10.84 10.27
C ASP A 79 -8.23 -10.15 8.90
N VAL A 80 -7.14 -9.40 8.72
CA VAL A 80 -6.80 -8.79 7.42
C VAL A 80 -6.45 -9.85 6.37
N ILE A 81 -5.66 -10.87 6.73
CA ILE A 81 -5.32 -11.98 5.83
C ILE A 81 -6.58 -12.75 5.44
N GLU A 82 -7.50 -12.96 6.37
CA GLU A 82 -8.80 -13.59 6.10
C GLU A 82 -9.65 -12.75 5.12
N LEU A 83 -9.60 -11.42 5.23
CA LEU A 83 -10.37 -10.50 4.39
C LEU A 83 -9.79 -10.30 2.98
N LEU A 84 -8.48 -10.05 2.89
CA LEU A 84 -7.82 -9.65 1.65
C LEU A 84 -7.14 -10.83 0.94
N GLY A 85 -7.00 -11.96 1.63
CA GLY A 85 -6.18 -13.10 1.21
C GLY A 85 -4.71 -12.93 1.61
N ASN A 86 -3.96 -14.03 1.57
CA ASN A 86 -2.52 -13.98 1.72
C ASN A 86 -1.90 -13.49 0.40
N LYS A 87 -1.45 -12.24 0.40
CA LYS A 87 -0.85 -11.56 -0.75
C LYS A 87 0.55 -11.04 -0.38
N PRO A 88 1.45 -10.87 -1.36
CA PRO A 88 2.73 -10.24 -1.12
C PRO A 88 2.56 -8.76 -0.80
N ILE A 89 3.46 -8.22 0.04
CA ILE A 89 3.33 -6.84 0.54
C ILE A 89 3.36 -5.78 -0.57
N GLY A 90 4.02 -6.07 -1.69
CA GLY A 90 4.09 -5.17 -2.86
C GLY A 90 2.81 -5.15 -3.71
N ASP A 91 1.92 -6.14 -3.58
CA ASP A 91 0.69 -6.20 -4.37
C ASP A 91 -0.49 -5.46 -3.71
N TYR A 92 -0.31 -4.96 -2.49
CA TYR A 92 -1.36 -4.21 -1.82
C TYR A 92 -1.53 -2.84 -2.45
N THR A 93 -2.77 -2.50 -2.77
CA THR A 93 -3.11 -1.23 -3.39
C THR A 93 -3.95 -0.36 -2.46
N ASN A 94 -4.09 0.93 -2.81
CA ASN A 94 -5.02 1.83 -2.13
C ASN A 94 -6.48 1.33 -2.16
N ILE A 95 -6.84 0.47 -3.13
CA ILE A 95 -8.17 -0.17 -3.19
C ILE A 95 -8.34 -1.13 -2.02
N ASP A 96 -7.32 -1.92 -1.69
CA ASP A 96 -7.35 -2.84 -0.55
C ASP A 96 -7.47 -2.08 0.79
N GLY A 97 -6.76 -0.96 0.91
CA GLY A 97 -6.87 -0.07 2.07
C GLY A 97 -8.28 0.52 2.25
N ARG A 98 -8.94 0.91 1.14
CA ARG A 98 -10.35 1.34 1.16
C ARG A 98 -11.29 0.18 1.49
N TYR A 99 -11.06 -0.99 0.91
CA TYR A 99 -11.87 -2.18 1.14
C TYR A 99 -11.84 -2.60 2.61
N TYR A 100 -10.66 -2.59 3.23
CA TYR A 100 -10.51 -2.85 4.66
C TYR A 100 -11.27 -1.83 5.53
N ARG A 101 -11.19 -0.54 5.22
CA ARG A 101 -11.97 0.47 5.96
C ARG A 101 -13.48 0.25 5.82
N ASN A 102 -13.94 -0.11 4.62
CA ASN A 102 -15.35 -0.39 4.35
C ASN A 102 -15.83 -1.69 5.02
N SER A 103 -14.97 -2.70 5.13
CA SER A 103 -15.31 -3.96 5.81
C SER A 103 -15.47 -3.74 7.31
N LEU A 104 -14.62 -2.91 7.94
CA LEU A 104 -14.74 -2.58 9.36
C LEU A 104 -16.09 -1.92 9.70
N LEU A 105 -16.63 -1.08 8.80
CA LEU A 105 -17.97 -0.51 8.93
C LEU A 105 -19.07 -1.56 8.85
N LYS A 106 -18.83 -2.62 8.08
CA LYS A 106 -19.78 -3.69 7.81
C LYS A 106 -19.62 -4.94 8.68
N THR A 107 -18.61 -4.97 9.55
CA THR A 107 -18.37 -6.12 10.43
C THR A 107 -18.82 -5.83 11.87
N PRO A 108 -19.58 -6.75 12.49
CA PRO A 108 -20.00 -6.61 13.88
C PRO A 108 -18.82 -6.82 14.84
N LYS A 109 -18.79 -6.05 15.92
CA LYS A 109 -17.70 -6.02 16.92
C LYS A 109 -17.37 -7.38 17.54
N ASN A 110 -18.38 -8.25 17.68
CA ASN A 110 -18.29 -9.50 18.41
C ASN A 110 -18.47 -10.73 17.50
N ARG A 111 -17.93 -10.70 16.28
CA ARG A 111 -18.17 -11.75 15.27
C ARG A 111 -17.91 -13.18 15.78
N LYS A 112 -16.78 -13.40 16.48
CA LYS A 112 -16.39 -14.72 17.00
C LYS A 112 -17.18 -15.17 18.24
N ARG A 113 -17.80 -14.22 18.96
CA ARG A 113 -18.47 -14.47 20.24
C ARG A 113 -19.98 -14.68 20.09
N VAL A 114 -20.61 -14.02 19.12
CA VAL A 114 -22.06 -14.09 18.92
C VAL A 114 -22.39 -15.30 18.05
N LYS A 115 -23.23 -16.23 18.55
CA LYS A 115 -23.65 -17.44 17.83
C LYS A 115 -24.21 -17.14 16.42
N ARG A 116 -24.84 -15.99 16.20
CA ARG A 116 -25.39 -15.55 14.90
C ARG A 116 -24.35 -15.28 13.81
N TYR A 117 -23.09 -15.02 14.20
CA TYR A 117 -22.01 -14.57 13.33
C TYR A 117 -20.78 -15.49 13.35
N ARG A 118 -20.69 -16.43 14.30
CA ARG A 118 -19.49 -17.25 14.53
C ARG A 118 -19.11 -18.14 13.35
N ASP A 119 -20.10 -18.65 12.63
CA ASP A 119 -19.90 -19.67 11.59
C ASP A 119 -19.97 -19.10 10.15
N LYS A 120 -20.05 -17.77 10.02
CA LYS A 120 -20.23 -17.08 8.72
C LYS A 120 -18.93 -16.44 8.25
N ASN A 121 -18.70 -16.48 6.94
CA ASN A 121 -17.52 -15.87 6.33
C ASN A 121 -17.63 -14.33 6.38
N ILE A 122 -16.51 -13.60 6.55
CA ILE A 122 -16.46 -12.13 6.52
C ILE A 122 -17.23 -11.57 5.31
N HIS A 123 -17.13 -12.21 4.13
CA HIS A 123 -17.87 -11.79 2.94
C HIS A 123 -19.40 -11.90 3.10
N GLU A 124 -19.89 -12.94 3.77
CA GLU A 124 -21.32 -13.11 4.08
C GLU A 124 -21.78 -12.13 5.16
N LEU A 125 -20.93 -11.80 6.14
CA LEU A 125 -21.25 -10.79 7.15
C LEU A 125 -21.46 -9.41 6.54
N MET A 126 -20.72 -9.06 5.48
CA MET A 126 -20.87 -7.77 4.81
C MET A 126 -22.21 -7.60 4.09
N SER A 127 -22.90 -8.70 3.76
CA SER A 127 -24.22 -8.69 3.10
C SER A 127 -25.38 -8.76 4.08
N LEU A 128 -25.13 -8.99 5.37
CA LEU A 128 -26.18 -9.01 6.38
C LEU A 128 -26.44 -7.59 6.89
N ASP A 129 -27.72 -7.25 7.07
CA ASP A 129 -28.08 -6.07 7.83
C ASP A 129 -28.02 -6.38 9.33
N PHE A 130 -27.22 -5.63 10.07
CA PHE A 130 -27.04 -5.80 11.51
C PHE A 130 -27.54 -4.54 12.24
N PRO A 131 -28.18 -4.72 13.41
CA PRO A 131 -28.66 -3.60 14.20
C PRO A 131 -27.50 -2.66 14.54
N PRO A 132 -27.73 -1.34 14.63
CA PRO A 132 -26.69 -0.37 14.99
C PRO A 132 -25.91 -0.70 16.26
N SER A 133 -26.51 -1.45 17.19
CA SER A 133 -25.89 -1.91 18.44
C SER A 133 -24.78 -2.95 18.25
N ASP A 134 -24.84 -3.75 17.19
CA ASP A 134 -23.83 -4.78 16.90
C ASP A 134 -22.66 -4.19 16.08
N LYS A 135 -22.80 -2.96 15.55
CA LYS A 135 -21.77 -2.25 14.78
C LYS A 135 -20.57 -1.91 15.66
N MET A 136 -19.38 -1.96 15.05
CA MET A 136 -18.17 -1.54 15.73
C MET A 136 -18.18 -0.02 15.95
N SER A 137 -17.81 0.44 17.15
CA SER A 137 -17.68 1.88 17.41
C SER A 137 -16.55 2.49 16.58
N PHE A 138 -16.67 3.78 16.27
CA PHE A 138 -15.69 4.52 15.49
C PHE A 138 -14.28 4.48 16.11
N GLU A 139 -14.17 4.58 17.44
CA GLU A 139 -12.88 4.49 18.14
C GLU A 139 -12.21 3.12 17.94
N ASN A 140 -12.99 2.05 17.89
CA ASN A 140 -12.46 0.71 17.69
C ASN A 140 -11.98 0.53 16.25
N GLN A 141 -12.74 1.03 15.27
CA GLN A 141 -12.33 1.04 13.87
C GLN A 141 -11.02 1.85 13.70
N SER A 142 -10.97 3.05 14.29
CA SER A 142 -9.79 3.92 14.25
C SER A 142 -8.57 3.26 14.88
N LYS A 143 -8.73 2.50 15.97
CA LYS A 143 -7.65 1.71 16.58
C LYS A 143 -7.14 0.61 15.64
N LEU A 144 -8.03 -0.11 14.96
CA LEU A 144 -7.65 -1.17 14.01
C LEU A 144 -6.94 -0.59 12.78
N ILE A 145 -7.45 0.52 12.25
CA ILE A 145 -6.80 1.25 11.15
C ILE A 145 -5.41 1.72 11.59
N SER A 146 -5.30 2.34 12.77
CA SER A 146 -4.01 2.83 13.28
C SER A 146 -2.95 1.73 13.44
N ARG A 147 -3.35 0.53 13.89
CA ARG A 147 -2.45 -0.63 13.95
C ARG A 147 -1.95 -1.04 12.57
N MET A 148 -2.85 -1.06 11.58
CA MET A 148 -2.48 -1.40 10.21
C MET A 148 -1.57 -0.34 9.59
N THR A 149 -1.89 0.94 9.78
CA THR A 149 -1.05 2.05 9.33
C THR A 149 0.35 1.99 9.96
N SER A 150 0.46 1.69 11.25
CA SER A 150 1.75 1.53 11.94
C SER A 150 2.57 0.35 11.41
N CYS A 151 1.91 -0.76 11.05
CA CYS A 151 2.55 -1.91 10.43
C CYS A 151 3.10 -1.54 9.06
N TRP A 152 2.29 -0.87 8.24
CA TRP A 152 2.68 -0.48 6.90
C TRP A 152 3.78 0.57 6.86
N ASN A 153 3.79 1.51 7.81
CA ASN A 153 4.90 2.46 7.95
C ASN A 153 6.23 1.73 8.20
N PHE A 154 6.23 0.68 9.03
CA PHE A 154 7.42 -0.15 9.21
C PHE A 154 7.87 -0.83 7.92
N PHE A 155 6.95 -1.28 7.07
CA PHE A 155 7.33 -1.86 5.78
C PHE A 155 7.86 -0.83 4.80
N VAL A 156 7.32 0.38 4.79
CA VAL A 156 7.86 1.49 3.98
C VAL A 156 9.28 1.85 4.43
N ASP A 157 9.54 1.85 5.74
CA ASP A 157 10.85 2.22 6.29
C ASP A 157 11.91 1.13 6.05
N GLU A 158 11.57 -0.14 6.31
CA GLU A 158 12.54 -1.26 6.27
C GLU A 158 12.62 -1.95 4.90
N TYR A 159 11.55 -1.89 4.12
CA TYR A 159 11.41 -2.61 2.84
C TYR A 159 10.93 -1.69 1.70
N PRO A 160 11.61 -0.56 1.45
CA PRO A 160 11.23 0.38 0.40
C PRO A 160 11.30 -0.22 -1.02
N GLU A 161 12.03 -1.33 -1.19
CA GLU A 161 12.11 -2.07 -2.45
C GLU A 161 10.79 -2.74 -2.85
N TYR A 162 9.91 -3.02 -1.87
CA TYR A 162 8.61 -3.64 -2.11
C TYR A 162 7.44 -2.69 -1.84
N VAL A 163 7.57 -1.77 -0.88
CA VAL A 163 6.49 -0.89 -0.45
C VAL A 163 6.96 0.55 -0.44
N SER A 164 6.50 1.34 -1.42
CA SER A 164 6.86 2.77 -1.52
C SER A 164 5.99 3.67 -0.66
N GLU A 165 4.71 3.33 -0.47
CA GLU A 165 3.73 4.18 0.17
C GLU A 165 2.78 3.41 1.09
N ASN A 166 2.21 4.12 2.06
CA ASN A 166 1.24 3.55 2.99
C ASN A 166 -0.19 3.56 2.42
N VAL A 167 -0.61 2.39 1.90
CA VAL A 167 -1.95 2.20 1.33
C VAL A 167 -3.10 2.27 2.33
N PHE A 168 -2.79 2.16 3.63
CA PHE A 168 -3.77 2.21 4.72
C PHE A 168 -3.89 3.59 5.35
N LYS A 169 -3.03 4.54 5.00
CA LYS A 169 -3.15 5.93 5.43
C LYS A 169 -4.38 6.54 4.76
N SER A 170 -5.28 7.14 5.53
CA SER A 170 -6.30 8.02 4.95
C SER A 170 -5.59 9.28 4.46
N SER A 171 -5.68 9.61 3.17
CA SER A 171 -5.45 10.98 2.74
C SER A 171 -6.43 11.86 3.53
N LYS A 172 -5.91 12.64 4.47
CA LYS A 172 -6.61 13.85 4.88
C LYS A 172 -6.35 14.77 3.70
N ASP A 173 -7.34 14.95 2.86
CA ASP A 173 -7.33 16.08 1.94
C ASP A 173 -7.35 17.31 2.85
N ASP A 174 -6.23 18.03 2.87
CA ASP A 174 -6.03 19.27 3.62
C ASP A 174 -6.91 20.40 3.09
#